data_AF-A0A969PC18-F1
#
_entry.id   AF-A0A969PC18-F1
#
_cell.length_a   1.000
_cell.length_b   1.000
_cell.length_c   1.000
_cell.angle_alpha   90.00
_cell.angle_beta   90.00
_cell.angle_gamma   90.00
#
_symmetry.space_group_name_H-M   'P 1'
#
loop_
_entity.id
_entity.type
_entity.pdbx_description
1 polymer ?
#
loop_
_entity_poly.entity_id
_entity_poly.type
_entity_poly.pdbx_seq_one_letter_code
_entity_poly.pdbx_strand_id
1 'polypeptide(L)' 'MKSKGIFYMGRDDCGVCIQVDRAIVQHLDPNRYDLEYVDLSENRDRIAEAESAGVKTVPALVLEGQVFHINFGAELSAIA' A
#
# COMPACT_ATOMS: atom_id res chain seq x y z
N MET A 1 5.74 -20.15 7.79
CA MET A 1 6.27 -19.34 6.67
C MET A 1 5.53 -18.02 6.68
N LYS A 2 6.23 -16.89 6.56
CA LYS A 2 5.59 -15.57 6.53
C LYS A 2 5.01 -15.31 5.14
N SER A 3 3.86 -14.67 5.08
CA SER A 3 3.30 -14.16 3.83
C SER A 3 4.02 -12.87 3.44
N LYS A 4 4.32 -12.69 2.14
CA LYS A 4 4.91 -11.44 1.67
C LYS A 4 3.84 -10.33 1.63
N GLY A 5 4.26 -9.12 1.94
CA GLY A 5 3.47 -7.92 1.70
C GLY A 5 4.34 -6.75 1.25
N ILE A 6 3.76 -5.83 0.49
CA ILE A 6 4.44 -4.63 0.01
C ILE A 6 3.54 -3.43 0.26
N PHE A 7 4.07 -2.41 0.93
CA PHE A 7 3.42 -1.12 1.07
C PHE A 7 4.03 -0.14 0.07
N TYR A 8 3.28 0.18 -0.98
CA TYR A 8 3.64 1.20 -1.96
C TYR A 8 3.15 2.57 -1.49
N MET A 9 4.09 3.51 -1.37
CA MET A 9 3.82 4.91 -1.08
C MET A 9 4.25 5.81 -2.24
N GLY A 10 3.69 7.02 -2.24
CA GLY A 10 4.15 8.09 -3.13
C GLY A 10 5.18 8.97 -2.43
N ARG A 11 5.25 10.24 -2.84
CA ARG A 11 6.18 11.25 -2.33
C ARG A 11 6.28 11.29 -0.79
N ASP A 12 7.45 11.69 -0.29
CA ASP A 12 7.74 11.93 1.14
C ASP A 12 6.75 12.86 1.86
N ASP A 13 6.09 13.77 1.13
CA ASP A 13 5.10 14.71 1.65
C ASP A 13 3.65 14.14 1.65
N CYS A 14 3.50 12.87 1.31
CA CYS A 14 2.22 12.18 1.30
C CYS A 14 1.69 11.97 2.74
N GLY A 15 0.97 12.98 3.25
CA GLY A 15 0.39 12.95 4.60
C GLY A 15 -0.50 11.73 4.86
N VAL A 16 -1.27 11.28 3.86
CA VAL A 16 -2.07 10.05 3.96
C VAL A 16 -1.17 8.80 4.04
N CYS A 17 -0.06 8.75 3.32
CA CYS A 17 0.86 7.60 3.37
C CYS A 17 1.45 7.45 4.79
N ILE A 18 1.85 8.56 5.42
CA ILE A 18 2.34 8.58 6.80
C ILE A 18 1.26 8.14 7.80
N GLN A 19 0.01 8.59 7.60
CA GLN A 19 -1.10 8.19 8.46
C GLN A 19 -1.39 6.68 8.36
N VAL A 20 -1.40 6.14 7.14
CA VAL A 20 -1.62 4.72 6.88
C VAL A 20 -0.50 3.87 7.46
N ASP A 21 0.76 4.30 7.28
CA ASP A 21 1.91 3.61 7.87
C ASP A 21 1.76 3.45 9.39
N ARG A 22 1.57 4.56 10.10
CA ARG A 22 1.47 4.59 11.56
C ARG A 22 0.24 3.87 12.09
N ALA A 23 -0.90 3.96 11.41
CA ALA A 23 -2.16 3.42 11.92
C ALA A 23 -2.39 1.94 11.53
N ILE A 24 -1.77 1.48 10.44
CA ILE A 24 -2.05 0.16 9.86
C ILE A 24 -0.76 -0.63 9.66
N VAL A 25 0.16 -0.14 8.82
CA VAL A 25 1.28 -0.95 8.31
C VAL A 25 2.22 -1.37 9.44
N GLN A 26 2.56 -0.45 10.35
CA GLN A 26 3.40 -0.73 11.52
C GLN A 26 2.77 -1.71 12.53
N HIS A 27 1.46 -1.93 12.44
CA HIS A 27 0.71 -2.81 13.34
C HIS A 27 0.42 -4.20 12.76
N LEU A 28 0.84 -4.46 11.52
CA LEU A 28 0.76 -5.80 10.94
C LEU A 28 1.71 -6.75 11.69
N ASP A 29 1.20 -7.94 12.06
CA ASP A 29 1.97 -8.92 12.83
C ASP A 29 3.24 -9.35 12.05
N PRO A 30 4.45 -9.01 12.54
CA PRO A 30 5.69 -9.31 11.84
C PRO A 30 6.03 -10.80 11.84
N ASN A 31 5.34 -11.63 12.64
CA ASN A 31 5.45 -13.09 12.56
C ASN A 31 4.59 -13.68 11.45
N ARG A 32 3.60 -12.93 10.94
CA ARG A 32 2.74 -13.33 9.84
C ARG A 32 3.18 -12.74 8.51
N TYR A 33 3.60 -11.48 8.50
CA TYR A 33 3.96 -10.78 7.28
C TYR A 33 5.44 -10.39 7.23
N ASP A 34 6.03 -10.59 6.05
CA ASP A 34 7.32 -10.02 5.66
C ASP A 34 7.03 -8.81 4.77
N LEU A 35 7.11 -7.61 5.37
CA LEU A 35 6.67 -6.36 4.75
C LEU A 35 7.83 -5.59 4.15
N GLU A 36 7.70 -5.23 2.88
CA GLU A 36 8.56 -4.29 2.18
C GLU A 36 7.89 -2.92 2.10
N TYR A 37 8.68 -1.86 2.29
CA TYR A 37 8.26 -0.47 2.10
C TYR A 37 8.88 0.04 0.80
N VAL A 38 8.05 0.52 -0.13
CA VAL A 38 8.49 1.00 -1.44
C VAL A 38 7.94 2.40 -1.68
N ASP A 39 8.81 3.40 -1.67
CA ASP A 39 8.50 4.73 -2.20
C ASP A 39 8.67 4.72 -3.73
N LEU A 40 7.56 4.86 -4.47
CA LEU A 40 7.55 4.86 -5.93
C LEU A 40 8.05 6.17 -6.55
N SER A 41 8.16 7.24 -5.76
CA SER A 41 8.77 8.50 -6.19
C SER A 41 10.30 8.40 -6.23
N GLU A 42 10.89 7.63 -5.32
CA GLU A 42 12.32 7.32 -5.29
C GLU A 42 12.67 6.11 -6.18
N ASN A 43 11.84 5.06 -6.18
CA ASN A 43 12.08 3.79 -6.87
C ASN A 43 11.20 3.67 -8.12
N ARG A 44 11.40 4.60 -9.07
CA ARG A 44 10.52 4.75 -10.25
C ARG A 44 10.49 3.52 -11.16
N ASP A 45 11.53 2.70 -11.15
CA ASP A 45 11.63 1.43 -11.86
C ASP A 45 10.64 0.37 -11.32
N ARG A 46 10.23 0.48 -10.05
CA ARG A 46 9.22 -0.39 -9.41
C ARG A 46 7.79 -0.03 -9.78
N ILE A 47 7.53 1.06 -10.51
CA ILE A 47 6.17 1.45 -10.94
C ILE A 47 5.53 0.35 -11.79
N ALA A 48 6.28 -0.22 -12.75
CA ALA A 48 5.76 -1.29 -13.62
C ALA A 48 5.40 -2.55 -12.83
N GLU A 49 6.13 -2.85 -11.76
CA GLU A 49 5.80 -3.94 -10.84
C GLU A 49 4.51 -3.65 -10.08
N ALA A 50 4.37 -2.45 -9.51
CA ALA A 50 3.18 -2.04 -8.78
C ALA A 50 1.94 -2.09 -9.69
N GLU A 51 2.03 -1.58 -10.91
CA GLU A 51 0.96 -1.66 -11.92
C GLU A 51 0.59 -3.10 -12.24
N SER A 52 1.60 -3.96 -12.44
CA SER A 52 1.40 -5.39 -12.71
C SER A 52 0.76 -6.14 -11.53
N ALA A 53 1.03 -5.69 -10.30
CA ALA A 53 0.37 -6.19 -9.10
C ALA A 53 -1.09 -5.69 -8.96
N GLY A 54 -1.53 -4.74 -9.79
CA GLY A 54 -2.88 -4.16 -9.75
C GLY A 54 -2.99 -2.88 -8.92
N VAL A 55 -1.86 -2.28 -8.54
CA VAL A 55 -1.83 -0.96 -7.89
C VAL A 55 -2.26 0.12 -8.89
N LYS A 56 -3.17 0.99 -8.47
CA LYS A 56 -3.75 2.07 -9.30
C LYS A 56 -3.53 3.44 -8.68
N THR A 57 -3.52 3.49 -7.35
CA THR A 57 -3.28 4.68 -6.55
C THR A 57 -2.39 4.31 -5.37
N VAL A 58 -1.67 5.29 -4.82
CA VAL A 58 -0.95 5.18 -3.55
C VAL A 58 -1.64 6.07 -2.50
N PRO A 59 -1.60 5.72 -1.20
CA PRO A 59 -0.96 4.53 -0.63
C PRO A 59 -1.72 3.24 -0.95
N ALA A 60 -0.97 2.17 -1.26
CA ALA A 60 -1.52 0.85 -1.50
C ALA A 60 -0.73 -0.21 -0.73
N LEU A 61 -1.46 -1.15 -0.13
CA LEU A 61 -0.90 -2.30 0.53
C LEU A 61 -1.22 -3.55 -0.28
N VAL A 62 -0.21 -4.32 -0.65
CA VAL A 62 -0.37 -5.61 -1.31
C VAL A 62 -0.07 -6.70 -0.29
N LEU A 63 -1.06 -7.54 0.05
CA LEU A 63 -0.90 -8.70 0.93
C LEU A 63 -1.37 -9.94 0.20
N GLU A 64 -0.55 -10.98 0.15
CA GLU A 64 -0.95 -12.28 -0.44
C GLU A 64 -1.49 -12.15 -1.88
N GLY A 65 -0.95 -11.19 -2.64
CA GLY A 65 -1.37 -10.88 -4.01
C GLY A 65 -2.68 -10.09 -4.13
N GLN A 66 -3.30 -9.70 -3.01
CA GLN A 66 -4.46 -8.81 -2.97
C GLN A 66 -4.03 -7.37 -2.74
N VAL A 67 -4.60 -6.44 -3.53
CA VAL A 67 -4.31 -5.02 -3.45
C VAL A 67 -5.38 -4.31 -2.63
N PHE A 68 -4.94 -3.52 -1.65
CA PHE A 68 -5.77 -2.66 -0.83
C PHE A 68 -5.35 -1.21 -1.07
N HIS A 69 -6.13 -0.48 -1.87
CA HIS A 69 -6.00 0.98 -1.99
C HIS A 69 -6.61 1.62 -0.76
N ILE A 70 -5.83 2.41 -0.02
CA ILE A 70 -6.28 3.02 1.22
C ILE A 70 -6.57 4.50 0.96
N ASN A 71 -7.66 4.97 1.56
CA ASN A 71 -8.13 6.37 1.55
C ASN A 71 -8.94 6.84 0.32
N PHE A 72 -9.17 6.01 -0.70
CA PHE A 72 -10.23 6.30 -1.69
C PHE A 72 -10.85 5.02 -2.26
N GLY A 73 -12.07 4.72 -1.79
CA GLY A 73 -12.90 3.61 -2.26
C GLY A 73 -14.09 4.11 -3.07
N ALA A 74 -15.30 3.78 -2.63
CA ALA A 74 -16.53 4.31 -3.19
C ALA A 74 -17.09 5.45 -2.32
N GLU A 75 -17.70 6.44 -2.97
CA GLU A 75 -18.51 7.45 -2.29
C GLU A 75 -19.70 6.79 -1.59
N LEU A 76 -20.02 7.20 -0.36
CA LEU A 76 -21.19 6.66 0.36
C LEU A 76 -22.49 6.90 -0.40
N SER A 77 -22.58 8.02 -1.13
CA SER A 77 -23.73 8.35 -1.98
C SER A 77 -23.94 7.39 -3.15
N ALA A 78 -22.92 6.63 -3.55
CA ALA A 78 -23.02 5.63 -4.62
C ALA A 78 -23.51 4.27 -4.13
N ILE A 79 -23.62 4.07 -2.80
CA ILE A 79 -24.03 2.80 -2.17
C ILE A 79 -25.30 2.98 -1.30
N ALA A 80 -25.74 4.23 -1.10
CA ALA A 80 -26.96 4.58 -0.37
C ALA A 80 -28.23 4.48 -1.25
#